data_AF-A0A4R6L6N4-F1
#
_entry.id   AF-A0A4R6L6N4-F1
#
_cell.length_a   1.000
_cell.length_b   1.000
_cell.length_c   1.000
_cell.angle_alpha   90.00
_cell.angle_beta   90.00
_cell.angle_gamma   90.00
#
_symmetry.space_group_name_H-M   'P 1'
#
loop_
_entity.id
_entity.type
_entity.pdbx_description
1 polymer ?
#
loop_
_entity_poly.entity_id
_entity_poly.type
_entity_poly.pdbx_seq_one_letter_code
_entity_poly.pdbx_strand_id
1 'polypeptide(L)'
;MTESAYSPNSGVPERAFLDANVIRGQQTTDVLLSLADNDVFEPRWTQHVIDEMRRNRPPGLSEKAIDRRIGMMNGAFEDAMTEAPPQELQDQMQADPKDKHVLAGAVHSGSQVLVTDNLKDFNPPSTGPNAMRVEGLNQFLNRKLDEDPQRVQQGLQKMLDRSRREPKTMAALIDTMAEGQELRGFAQKLNTVVPPEQRGTSPVLTANQRGSAQYAAFEGVAGPGKPQAPAAAPEARKTGDSKSAERAKGAEQDM
;
A
#
# COMPACT_ATOMS: atom_id res chain seq x y z
N MET A 1 23.49 -6.28 20.71
CA MET A 1 22.46 -6.33 19.66
C MET A 1 21.40 -5.32 20.04
N THR A 2 21.51 -4.11 19.51
CA THR A 2 20.52 -3.04 19.73
C THR A 2 19.67 -2.95 18.48
N GLU A 3 18.39 -3.30 18.60
CA GLU A 3 17.35 -2.92 17.63
C GLU A 3 17.47 -1.43 17.35
N SER A 4 17.78 -1.08 16.10
CA SER A 4 17.67 0.29 15.63
C SER A 4 16.18 0.60 15.47
N ALA A 5 15.53 0.97 16.57
CA ALA A 5 14.18 1.49 16.57
C ALA A 5 14.14 2.73 15.67
N TYR A 6 13.39 2.63 14.58
CA TYR A 6 12.99 3.75 13.73
C TYR A 6 12.51 4.90 14.63
N SER A 7 13.28 5.99 14.65
CA SER A 7 12.96 7.19 15.43
C SER A 7 12.26 8.16 14.47
N PRO A 8 10.96 8.46 14.63
CA PRO A 8 10.18 9.27 13.69
C PRO A 8 10.54 10.78 13.72
N ASN A 9 11.68 11.17 14.29
CA ASN A 9 11.98 12.55 14.62
C ASN A 9 13.38 13.03 14.17
N SER A 10 13.93 12.45 13.09
CA SER A 10 15.18 12.95 12.48
C SER A 10 15.00 14.27 11.72
N GLY A 11 13.76 14.74 11.50
CA GLY A 11 13.44 15.90 10.69
C GLY A 11 13.63 15.69 9.18
N VAL A 12 14.08 14.50 8.76
CA VAL A 12 14.30 14.13 7.35
C VAL A 12 13.12 13.27 6.89
N PRO A 13 12.42 13.64 5.80
CA PRO A 13 11.32 12.83 5.26
C PRO A 13 11.77 11.41 4.90
N GLU A 14 10.87 10.44 5.06
CA GLU A 14 11.10 9.06 4.62
C GLU A 14 11.28 9.02 3.10
N ARG A 15 12.37 8.43 2.60
CA ARG A 15 12.56 8.13 1.18
C ARG A 15 11.67 6.97 0.75
N ALA A 16 10.81 7.23 -0.22
CA ALA A 16 9.91 6.25 -0.81
C ALA A 16 10.23 6.05 -2.29
N PHE A 17 10.58 4.81 -2.66
CA PHE A 17 10.72 4.43 -4.05
C PHE A 17 9.34 4.16 -4.65
N LEU A 18 9.00 4.88 -5.71
CA LEU A 18 7.69 4.77 -6.36
C LEU A 18 7.81 3.85 -7.58
N ASP A 19 7.05 2.76 -7.58
CA ASP A 19 6.93 1.87 -8.74
C ASP A 19 6.09 2.52 -9.85
N ALA A 20 6.29 2.11 -11.11
CA ALA A 20 5.63 2.67 -12.27
C ALA A 20 4.09 2.50 -12.19
N ASN A 21 3.61 1.41 -11.56
CA ASN A 21 2.18 1.15 -11.42
C ASN A 21 1.45 2.21 -10.59
N VAL A 22 2.08 2.80 -9.57
CA VAL A 22 1.45 3.79 -8.67
C VAL A 22 1.57 5.23 -9.18
N ILE A 23 2.49 5.52 -10.11
CA ILE A 23 2.68 6.86 -10.70
C ILE A 23 2.19 6.99 -12.14
N ARG A 24 1.41 6.02 -12.64
CA ARG A 24 0.84 6.04 -14.00
C ARG A 24 -0.40 6.93 -14.12
N GLY A 25 -1.30 6.89 -13.13
CA GLY A 25 -2.58 7.61 -13.13
C GLY A 25 -2.42 9.09 -12.81
N GLN A 26 -3.06 9.99 -13.58
CA GLN A 26 -2.90 11.45 -13.39
C GLN A 26 -3.22 11.91 -11.96
N GLN A 27 -4.33 11.44 -11.38
CA GLN A 27 -4.74 11.84 -10.03
C GLN A 27 -3.81 11.27 -8.97
N THR A 28 -3.43 10.00 -9.13
CA THR A 28 -2.51 9.26 -8.26
C THR A 28 -1.13 9.91 -8.21
N THR A 29 -0.58 10.24 -9.37
CA THR A 29 0.68 10.98 -9.50
C THR A 29 0.58 12.37 -8.86
N ASP A 30 -0.50 13.13 -9.08
CA ASP A 30 -0.61 14.49 -8.52
C ASP A 30 -0.70 14.47 -6.99
N VAL A 31 -1.44 13.50 -6.42
CA VAL A 31 -1.51 13.28 -4.97
C VAL A 31 -0.13 12.96 -4.40
N LEU A 32 0.54 11.91 -4.88
CA LEU A 32 1.90 11.55 -4.42
C LEU A 32 2.88 12.72 -4.59
N LEU A 33 2.83 13.32 -5.78
CA LEU A 33 3.42 14.59 -6.22
C LEU A 33 3.43 15.66 -5.14
N SER A 34 2.24 16.00 -4.67
CA SER A 34 2.09 17.12 -3.76
C SER A 34 2.22 16.82 -2.29
N LEU A 35 2.11 15.55 -1.91
CA LEU A 35 2.55 15.12 -0.60
C LEU A 35 4.08 15.19 -0.51
N ALA A 36 4.78 14.77 -1.56
CA ALA A 36 6.24 14.92 -1.66
C ALA A 36 6.70 16.38 -1.63
N ASP A 37 6.07 17.25 -2.44
CA ASP A 37 6.33 18.71 -2.45
C ASP A 37 6.08 19.40 -1.10
N ASN A 38 5.29 18.76 -0.23
CA ASN A 38 5.01 19.23 1.13
C ASN A 38 5.75 18.43 2.21
N ASP A 39 6.89 17.82 1.87
CA ASP A 39 7.79 17.12 2.79
C ASP A 39 7.11 16.00 3.60
N VAL A 40 6.07 15.35 3.06
CA VAL A 40 5.45 14.16 3.68
C VAL A 40 6.36 12.94 3.52
N PHE A 41 7.04 12.87 2.39
CA PHE A 41 8.03 11.85 2.05
C PHE A 41 8.93 12.39 0.94
N GLU A 42 10.05 11.73 0.70
CA GLU A 42 10.99 12.08 -0.35
C GLU A 42 10.91 11.03 -1.48
N PRO A 43 10.44 11.39 -2.68
CA PRO A 43 10.23 10.40 -3.74
C PRO A 43 11.56 9.95 -4.36
N ARG A 44 11.59 8.70 -4.83
CA ARG A 44 12.68 8.10 -5.61
C ARG A 44 12.14 7.26 -6.77
N TRP A 45 12.80 7.30 -7.92
CA TRP A 45 12.55 6.44 -9.07
C TRP A 45 13.80 6.33 -9.95
N THR A 46 13.89 5.27 -10.76
CA THR A 46 14.94 5.13 -11.78
C THR A 46 14.41 5.47 -13.17
N GLN A 47 15.33 5.64 -14.14
CA GLN A 47 14.95 5.79 -15.53
C GLN A 47 14.12 4.61 -16.05
N HIS A 48 14.39 3.38 -15.58
CA HIS A 48 13.63 2.19 -15.98
C HIS A 48 12.15 2.28 -15.59
N VAL A 49 11.88 2.75 -14.36
CA VAL A 49 10.50 3.00 -13.87
C VAL A 49 9.79 4.04 -14.73
N ILE A 50 10.49 5.13 -15.08
CA ILE A 50 9.94 6.17 -15.95
C ILE A 50 9.66 5.63 -17.37
N ASP A 51 10.54 4.79 -17.91
CA ASP A 51 10.34 4.15 -19.21
C ASP A 51 9.18 3.15 -19.18
N GLU A 52 8.97 2.42 -18.08
CA GLU A 52 7.81 1.57 -17.87
C GLU A 52 6.51 2.37 -17.77
N MET A 53 6.51 3.46 -17.00
CA MET A 53 5.38 4.38 -16.92
C MET A 53 5.01 4.92 -18.32
N ARG A 54 6.00 5.26 -19.15
CA ARG A 54 5.81 5.71 -20.53
C ARG A 54 5.21 4.62 -21.43
N ARG A 55 5.82 3.42 -21.42
CA ARG A 55 5.38 2.25 -22.20
C ARG A 55 3.95 1.85 -21.85
N ASN A 56 3.65 1.85 -20.56
CA ASN A 56 2.38 1.42 -20.02
C ASN A 56 1.39 2.56 -19.83
N ARG A 57 1.55 3.74 -20.45
CA ARG A 57 0.63 4.88 -20.23
C ARG A 57 -0.86 4.51 -20.42
N PRO A 58 -1.81 5.23 -19.80
CA PRO A 58 -3.24 4.99 -20.01
C PRO A 58 -3.65 5.10 -21.49
N PRO A 59 -4.60 4.27 -21.97
CA PRO A 59 -5.15 4.40 -23.31
C PRO A 59 -5.67 5.82 -23.57
N GLY A 60 -5.42 6.35 -24.78
CA GLY A 60 -5.83 7.70 -25.15
C GLY A 60 -4.87 8.82 -24.70
N LEU A 61 -3.87 8.53 -23.86
CA LEU A 61 -2.82 9.50 -23.55
C LEU A 61 -1.77 9.53 -24.67
N SER A 62 -1.52 10.70 -25.25
CA SER A 62 -0.49 10.88 -26.28
C SER A 62 0.92 10.78 -25.72
N GLU A 63 1.90 10.37 -26.54
CA GLU A 63 3.34 10.40 -26.22
C GLU A 63 3.77 11.79 -25.72
N LYS A 64 3.39 12.85 -26.42
CA LYS A 64 3.71 14.22 -26.04
C LYS A 64 3.17 14.59 -24.65
N ALA A 65 2.00 14.07 -24.27
CA ALA A 65 1.39 14.36 -22.99
C ALA A 65 2.10 13.62 -21.84
N ILE A 66 2.48 12.35 -22.05
CA ILE A 66 3.24 11.60 -21.04
C ILE A 66 4.67 12.14 -20.90
N ASP A 67 5.32 12.52 -21.99
CA ASP A 67 6.67 13.11 -21.98
C ASP A 67 6.68 14.45 -21.24
N ARG A 68 5.67 15.29 -21.49
CA ARG A 68 5.49 16.52 -20.73
C ARG A 68 5.32 16.25 -19.24
N ARG A 69 4.55 15.22 -18.86
CA ARG A 69 4.37 14.85 -17.45
C ARG A 69 5.69 14.41 -16.83
N ILE A 70 6.41 13.49 -17.47
CA ILE A 70 7.71 13.01 -17.00
C ILE A 70 8.69 14.17 -16.84
N GLY A 71 8.75 15.10 -17.79
CA GLY A 71 9.59 16.29 -17.69
C GLY A 71 9.23 17.19 -16.51
N MET A 72 7.93 17.38 -16.22
CA MET A 72 7.50 18.12 -15.02
C MET A 72 7.85 17.39 -13.73
N MET A 73 7.74 16.06 -13.70
CA MET A 73 8.09 15.25 -12.52
C MET A 73 9.59 15.35 -12.21
N ASN A 74 10.45 15.09 -13.19
CA ASN A 74 11.90 15.16 -13.01
C ASN A 74 12.39 16.58 -12.74
N GLY A 75 11.75 17.60 -13.33
CA GLY A 75 12.09 19.00 -13.08
C GLY A 75 11.61 19.53 -11.72
N ALA A 76 10.57 18.95 -11.14
CA ALA A 76 10.09 19.31 -9.81
C ALA A 76 10.88 18.59 -8.69
N PHE A 77 11.41 17.40 -8.99
CA PHE A 77 12.14 16.57 -8.02
C PHE A 77 13.47 16.10 -8.63
N GLU A 78 14.44 17.01 -8.68
CA GLU A 78 15.76 16.73 -9.29
C GLU A 78 16.46 15.54 -8.61
N ASP A 79 16.34 15.43 -7.28
CA ASP A 79 16.93 14.35 -6.47
C ASP A 79 16.12 13.04 -6.48
N ALA A 80 14.93 13.02 -7.10
CA ALA A 80 14.12 11.81 -7.16
C ALA A 80 14.63 10.81 -8.20
N MET A 81 15.24 11.28 -9.29
CA MET A 81 15.83 10.41 -10.29
C MET A 81 17.15 9.84 -9.76
N THR A 82 17.19 8.53 -9.51
CA THR A 82 18.39 7.86 -9.02
C THR A 82 19.15 7.16 -10.13
N GLU A 83 20.44 6.94 -9.89
CA GLU A 83 21.24 6.07 -10.74
C GLU A 83 20.62 4.67 -10.81
N ALA A 84 20.88 3.99 -11.93
CA ALA A 84 20.45 2.61 -12.10
C ALA A 84 21.22 1.72 -11.11
N PRO A 85 20.55 0.75 -10.45
CA PRO A 85 21.22 -0.14 -9.54
C PRO A 85 22.23 -1.03 -10.28
N PRO A 86 23.40 -1.34 -9.69
CA PRO A 86 24.34 -2.30 -10.25
C PRO A 86 23.68 -3.65 -10.57
N GLN A 87 24.11 -4.30 -11.64
CA GLN A 87 23.51 -5.57 -12.07
C GLN A 87 23.63 -6.65 -10.99
N GLU A 88 24.75 -6.68 -10.27
CA GLU A 88 25.00 -7.64 -9.21
C GLU A 88 23.99 -7.48 -8.05
N LEU A 89 23.56 -6.24 -7.78
CA LEU A 89 22.52 -5.98 -6.79
C LEU A 89 21.17 -6.48 -7.29
N GLN A 90 20.84 -6.22 -8.56
CA GLN A 90 19.60 -6.71 -9.18
C GLN A 90 19.52 -8.24 -9.11
N ASP A 91 20.60 -8.94 -9.43
CA ASP A 91 20.62 -10.41 -9.46
C ASP A 91 20.31 -11.02 -8.09
N GLN A 92 20.76 -10.35 -7.01
CA GLN A 92 20.54 -10.75 -5.61
C GLN A 92 19.13 -10.45 -5.09
N MET A 93 18.35 -9.62 -5.77
CA MET A 93 17.00 -9.27 -5.31
C MET A 93 16.05 -10.46 -5.39
N GLN A 94 15.28 -10.65 -4.31
CA GLN A 94 14.19 -11.62 -4.26
C GLN A 94 12.89 -10.95 -4.70
N ALA A 95 12.69 -10.91 -6.01
CA ALA A 95 11.48 -10.43 -6.65
C ALA A 95 11.25 -11.24 -7.94
N ASP A 96 10.07 -11.08 -8.54
CA ASP A 96 9.81 -11.59 -9.88
C ASP A 96 10.90 -11.13 -10.86
N PRO A 97 11.33 -11.98 -11.83
CA PRO A 97 12.50 -11.67 -12.67
C PRO A 97 12.44 -10.33 -13.40
N LYS A 98 11.23 -9.90 -13.80
CA LYS A 98 11.02 -8.61 -14.48
C LYS A 98 11.05 -7.42 -13.51
N ASP A 99 10.78 -7.63 -12.22
CA ASP A 99 10.61 -6.57 -11.21
C ASP A 99 11.85 -6.41 -10.30
N LYS A 100 12.87 -7.27 -10.45
CA LYS A 100 14.14 -7.16 -9.70
C LYS A 100 14.79 -5.78 -9.79
N HIS A 101 14.66 -5.11 -10.94
CA HIS A 101 15.23 -3.78 -11.16
C HIS A 101 14.55 -2.71 -10.26
N VAL A 102 13.26 -2.85 -9.97
CA VAL A 102 12.50 -1.96 -9.08
C VAL A 102 12.99 -2.12 -7.65
N LEU A 103 13.06 -3.36 -7.14
CA LEU A 103 13.52 -3.63 -5.77
C LEU A 103 14.98 -3.22 -5.58
N ALA A 104 15.83 -3.49 -6.56
CA ALA A 104 17.23 -3.08 -6.52
C ALA A 104 17.39 -1.56 -6.55
N GLY A 105 16.57 -0.86 -7.34
CA GLY A 105 16.56 0.60 -7.37
C GLY A 105 16.13 1.20 -6.02
N ALA A 106 15.14 0.61 -5.38
CA ALA A 106 14.70 1.01 -4.05
C ALA A 106 15.79 0.83 -2.99
N VAL A 107 16.50 -0.31 -3.00
CA VAL A 107 17.65 -0.55 -2.10
C VAL A 107 18.81 0.41 -2.42
N HIS A 108 19.18 0.55 -3.70
CA HIS A 108 20.32 1.36 -4.12
C HIS A 108 20.12 2.86 -3.82
N SER A 109 18.89 3.36 -3.95
CA SER A 109 18.51 4.72 -3.58
C SER A 109 18.47 4.98 -2.07
N GLY A 110 18.69 3.93 -1.25
CA GLY A 110 18.56 4.01 0.20
C GLY A 110 17.14 4.35 0.65
N SER A 111 16.13 3.95 -0.12
CA SER A 111 14.72 4.12 0.22
C SER A 111 14.35 3.23 1.40
N GLN A 112 13.46 3.72 2.27
CA GLN A 112 12.97 2.94 3.42
C GLN A 112 11.69 2.17 3.09
N VAL A 113 11.01 2.55 2.01
CA VAL A 113 9.79 1.89 1.53
C VAL A 113 9.77 1.86 0.00
N LEU A 114 9.38 0.72 -0.56
CA LEU A 114 8.93 0.58 -1.93
C LEU A 114 7.40 0.67 -1.95
N VAL A 115 6.86 1.61 -2.72
CA VAL A 115 5.42 1.81 -2.90
C VAL A 115 4.99 1.17 -4.22
N THR A 116 4.22 0.09 -4.14
CA THR A 116 3.73 -0.67 -5.29
C THR A 116 2.45 -1.42 -4.93
N ASP A 117 1.49 -1.51 -5.86
CA ASP A 117 0.30 -2.35 -5.68
C ASP A 117 0.54 -3.83 -6.07
N ASN A 118 1.74 -4.18 -6.58
CA ASN A 118 2.12 -5.55 -6.96
C ASN A 118 2.82 -6.30 -5.82
N LEU A 119 2.30 -6.21 -4.60
CA LEU A 119 2.98 -6.65 -3.36
C LEU A 119 3.54 -8.08 -3.40
N LYS A 120 2.83 -9.02 -4.04
CA LYS A 120 3.22 -10.43 -4.10
C LYS A 120 4.49 -10.69 -4.93
N ASP A 121 4.86 -9.74 -5.80
CA ASP A 121 5.98 -9.87 -6.73
C ASP A 121 7.32 -9.51 -6.03
N PHE A 122 7.27 -9.03 -4.77
CA PHE A 122 8.42 -8.53 -4.03
C PHE A 122 8.59 -9.21 -2.67
N ASN A 123 9.80 -9.68 -2.38
CA ASN A 123 10.20 -10.19 -1.07
C ASN A 123 11.48 -9.46 -0.60
N PRO A 124 11.38 -8.23 -0.08
CA PRO A 124 12.55 -7.46 0.32
C PRO A 124 13.30 -8.16 1.47
N PRO A 125 14.60 -7.87 1.65
CA PRO A 125 15.28 -8.23 2.88
C PRO A 125 14.53 -7.64 4.10
N SER A 126 14.36 -8.46 5.14
CA SER A 126 13.70 -8.02 6.39
C SER A 126 14.71 -7.52 7.45
N THR A 127 16.00 -7.77 7.26
CA THR A 127 17.07 -7.40 8.20
C THR A 127 18.33 -6.94 7.46
N GLY A 128 19.20 -6.23 8.18
CA GLY A 128 20.46 -5.71 7.65
C GLY A 128 20.31 -4.35 6.94
N PRO A 129 21.37 -3.87 6.28
CA PRO A 129 21.42 -2.53 5.69
C PRO A 129 20.46 -2.32 4.52
N ASN A 130 20.00 -3.41 3.89
CA ASN A 130 19.06 -3.39 2.78
C ASN A 130 17.62 -3.67 3.21
N ALA A 131 17.34 -3.68 4.51
CA ALA A 131 16.01 -3.94 5.03
C ALA A 131 15.04 -2.83 4.61
N MET A 132 13.88 -3.20 4.07
CA MET A 132 12.92 -2.24 3.51
C MET A 132 11.48 -2.74 3.62
N ARG A 133 10.54 -1.81 3.75
CA ARG A 133 9.10 -2.11 3.63
C ARG A 133 8.67 -2.17 2.16
N VAL A 134 7.68 -2.99 1.85
CA VAL A 134 6.88 -2.85 0.62
C VAL A 134 5.45 -2.56 1.04
N GLU A 135 4.89 -1.47 0.55
CA GLU A 135 3.55 -1.02 0.91
C GLU A 135 2.72 -0.75 -0.35
N GLY A 136 1.44 -1.11 -0.28
CA GLY A 136 0.47 -0.72 -1.30
C GLY A 136 0.22 0.78 -1.23
N LEU A 137 -0.27 1.37 -2.32
CA LEU A 137 -0.48 2.82 -2.39
C LEU A 137 -1.37 3.34 -1.25
N ASN A 138 -2.54 2.72 -1.05
CA ASN A 138 -3.45 3.13 0.02
C ASN A 138 -2.86 2.91 1.41
N GLN A 139 -2.08 1.86 1.60
CA GLN A 139 -1.43 1.57 2.88
C GLN A 139 -0.39 2.66 3.21
N PHE A 140 0.46 2.99 2.24
CA PHE A 140 1.46 4.04 2.36
C PHE A 140 0.82 5.40 2.68
N LEU A 141 -0.16 5.82 1.87
CA LEU A 141 -0.84 7.11 2.06
C LEU A 141 -1.59 7.19 3.40
N ASN A 142 -2.25 6.10 3.83
CA ASN A 142 -2.92 6.05 5.13
C ASN A 142 -1.93 6.11 6.29
N ARG A 143 -0.79 5.41 6.19
CA ARG A 143 0.26 5.50 7.20
C ARG A 143 0.81 6.92 7.30
N LYS A 144 1.06 7.58 6.16
CA LYS A 144 1.48 8.99 6.14
C LYS A 144 0.45 9.93 6.75
N LEU A 145 -0.82 9.68 6.49
CA LEU A 145 -1.92 10.43 7.10
C LEU A 145 -2.00 10.20 8.62
N ASP A 146 -1.76 8.98 9.10
CA ASP A 146 -1.73 8.67 10.52
C ASP A 146 -0.47 9.24 11.22
N GLU A 147 0.66 9.33 10.51
CA GLU A 147 1.91 9.93 11.00
C GLU A 147 1.81 11.45 11.18
N ASP A 148 1.32 12.18 10.16
CA ASP A 148 1.14 13.64 10.22
C ASP A 148 -0.11 14.06 9.42
N PRO A 149 -1.31 14.03 10.06
CA PRO A 149 -2.55 14.40 9.39
C PRO A 149 -2.55 15.84 8.89
N GLN A 150 -1.86 16.74 9.59
CA GLN A 150 -1.85 18.16 9.25
C GLN A 150 -1.02 18.41 7.99
N ARG A 151 0.19 17.84 7.91
CA ARG A 151 1.07 18.00 6.75
C ARG A 151 0.49 17.35 5.49
N VAL A 152 -0.17 16.19 5.63
CA VAL A 152 -0.87 15.57 4.49
C VAL A 152 -2.02 16.46 3.99
N GLN A 153 -2.87 16.95 4.90
CA GLN A 153 -3.97 17.85 4.52
C GLN A 153 -3.48 19.15 3.88
N GLN A 154 -2.37 19.72 4.38
CA GLN A 154 -1.75 20.91 3.77
C GLN A 154 -1.21 20.65 2.36
N GLY A 155 -0.57 19.49 2.12
CA GLY A 155 -0.10 19.12 0.78
C GLY A 155 -1.25 18.98 -0.22
N LEU A 156 -2.35 18.37 0.20
CA LEU A 156 -3.58 18.28 -0.60
C LEU A 156 -4.26 19.64 -0.80
N GLN A 157 -4.23 20.53 0.19
CA GLN A 157 -4.76 21.89 0.02
C GLN A 157 -3.93 22.68 -1.00
N LYS A 158 -2.59 22.62 -0.91
CA LYS A 158 -1.69 23.23 -1.92
C LYS A 158 -1.94 22.66 -3.32
N MET A 159 -2.32 21.39 -3.44
CA MET A 159 -2.76 20.78 -4.70
C MET A 159 -3.98 21.44 -5.29
N LEU A 160 -5.00 21.67 -4.47
CA LEU A 160 -6.22 22.35 -4.90
C LEU A 160 -5.94 23.80 -5.29
N ASP A 161 -5.10 24.49 -4.52
CA ASP A 161 -4.77 25.91 -4.75
C ASP A 161 -4.06 26.12 -6.10
N ARG A 162 -3.17 25.21 -6.51
CA ARG A 162 -2.49 25.28 -7.82
C ARG A 162 -3.31 24.69 -8.97
N SER A 163 -4.31 23.86 -8.68
CA SER A 163 -5.12 23.23 -9.72
C SER A 163 -5.90 24.29 -10.48
N ARG A 164 -5.89 24.23 -11.81
CA ARG A 164 -6.76 25.06 -12.66
C ARG A 164 -8.07 24.40 -13.03
N ARG A 165 -8.20 23.09 -12.78
CA ARG A 165 -9.37 22.26 -13.12
C ARG A 165 -10.03 21.76 -11.84
N GLU A 166 -11.21 21.16 -11.97
CA GLU A 166 -11.78 20.38 -10.87
C GLU A 166 -10.84 19.23 -10.48
N PRO A 167 -10.82 18.81 -9.21
CA PRO A 167 -11.59 19.37 -8.09
C PRO A 167 -10.98 20.67 -7.52
N LYS A 168 -11.83 21.55 -6.99
CA LYS A 168 -11.44 22.82 -6.34
C LYS A 168 -11.56 22.86 -4.83
N THR A 169 -12.16 21.84 -4.23
CA THR A 169 -12.38 21.75 -2.78
C THR A 169 -11.91 20.40 -2.26
N MET A 170 -11.58 20.33 -0.96
CA MET A 170 -11.19 19.08 -0.30
C MET A 170 -12.30 18.03 -0.40
N ALA A 171 -13.56 18.41 -0.20
CA ALA A 171 -14.70 17.52 -0.33
C ALA A 171 -14.81 16.91 -1.74
N ALA A 172 -14.70 17.75 -2.79
CA ALA A 172 -14.76 17.27 -4.17
C ALA A 172 -13.56 16.39 -4.53
N LEU A 173 -12.37 16.68 -3.97
CA LEU A 173 -11.20 15.83 -4.14
C LEU A 173 -11.40 14.46 -3.50
N ILE A 174 -11.88 14.41 -2.26
CA ILE A 174 -12.20 13.16 -1.56
C ILE A 174 -13.22 12.35 -2.39
N ASP A 175 -14.26 13.00 -2.90
CA ASP A 175 -15.28 12.32 -3.71
C ASP A 175 -14.69 11.77 -5.01
N THR A 176 -13.89 12.57 -5.72
CA THR A 176 -13.21 12.12 -6.96
C THR A 176 -12.27 10.93 -6.68
N MET A 177 -11.51 10.97 -5.58
CA MET A 177 -10.63 9.86 -5.19
C MET A 177 -11.43 8.60 -4.80
N ALA A 178 -12.59 8.76 -4.17
CA ALA A 178 -13.45 7.65 -3.74
C ALA A 178 -14.09 6.90 -4.91
N GLU A 179 -14.36 7.60 -6.02
CA GLU A 179 -14.88 7.02 -7.25
C GLU A 179 -13.84 6.09 -7.91
N GLY A 180 -12.56 6.51 -7.95
CA GLY A 180 -11.45 5.70 -8.42
C GLY A 180 -11.16 4.49 -7.52
N GLN A 181 -10.64 3.39 -8.07
CA GLN A 181 -10.23 2.24 -7.26
C GLN A 181 -8.90 2.48 -6.53
N GLU A 182 -7.94 3.14 -7.19
CA GLU A 182 -6.56 3.30 -6.71
C GLU A 182 -6.46 4.12 -5.41
N LEU A 183 -7.30 5.14 -5.23
CA LEU A 183 -7.23 6.04 -4.06
C LEU A 183 -8.41 5.88 -3.10
N ARG A 184 -9.28 4.89 -3.30
CA ARG A 184 -10.53 4.75 -2.53
C ARG A 184 -10.28 4.59 -1.03
N GLY A 185 -9.32 3.75 -0.66
CA GLY A 185 -9.01 3.48 0.74
C GLY A 185 -8.46 4.73 1.44
N PHE A 186 -7.62 5.49 0.74
CA PHE A 186 -7.10 6.77 1.20
C PHE A 186 -8.20 7.83 1.33
N ALA A 187 -9.07 7.95 0.34
CA ALA A 187 -10.22 8.86 0.39
C ALA A 187 -11.13 8.56 1.58
N GLN A 188 -11.43 7.28 1.84
CA GLN A 188 -12.23 6.85 2.98
C GLN A 188 -11.60 7.27 4.31
N LYS A 189 -10.30 7.03 4.50
CA LYS A 189 -9.59 7.40 5.72
C LYS A 189 -9.49 8.93 5.87
N LEU A 190 -9.10 9.64 4.81
CA LEU A 190 -9.01 11.09 4.80
C LEU A 190 -10.33 11.75 5.20
N ASN A 191 -11.46 11.21 4.70
CA ASN A 191 -12.80 11.71 5.04
C ASN A 191 -13.14 11.62 6.53
N THR A 192 -12.46 10.76 7.30
CA THR A 192 -12.68 10.64 8.75
C THR A 192 -11.92 11.69 9.57
N VAL A 193 -10.82 12.22 9.03
CA VAL A 193 -9.90 13.11 9.77
C VAL A 193 -10.02 14.58 9.35
N VAL A 194 -10.57 14.88 8.17
CA VAL A 194 -10.86 16.26 7.78
C VAL A 194 -12.05 16.83 8.56
N PRO A 195 -12.10 18.17 8.76
CA PRO A 195 -13.24 18.84 9.37
C PRO A 195 -14.58 18.51 8.66
N PRO A 196 -15.71 18.47 9.37
CA PRO A 196 -17.01 18.08 8.80
C PRO A 196 -17.40 18.82 7.52
N GLU A 197 -17.10 20.12 7.42
CA GLU A 197 -17.38 20.97 6.26
C GLU A 197 -16.51 20.67 5.03
N GLN A 198 -15.42 19.91 5.21
CA GLN A 198 -14.50 19.49 4.15
C GLN A 198 -14.71 18.02 3.72
N ARG A 199 -15.66 17.32 4.34
CA ARG A 199 -15.92 15.91 4.05
C ARG A 199 -16.57 15.71 2.69
N GLY A 200 -16.11 14.70 1.97
CA GLY A 200 -16.75 14.17 0.78
C GLY A 200 -18.08 13.49 1.12
N THR A 201 -18.98 13.48 0.15
CA THR A 201 -20.37 12.99 0.27
C THR A 201 -20.68 11.78 -0.61
N SER A 202 -19.72 11.30 -1.40
CA SER A 202 -19.87 10.16 -2.30
C SER A 202 -20.49 8.95 -1.58
N PRO A 203 -21.45 8.24 -2.21
CA PRO A 203 -22.10 7.07 -1.60
C PRO A 203 -21.12 5.99 -1.10
N VAL A 204 -19.97 5.86 -1.78
CA VAL A 204 -18.91 4.90 -1.42
C VAL A 204 -18.24 5.24 -0.09
N LEU A 205 -18.30 6.51 0.35
CA LEU A 205 -17.79 6.97 1.65
C LEU A 205 -18.82 6.75 2.77
N THR A 206 -20.11 6.94 2.46
CA THR A 206 -21.19 6.89 3.45
C THR A 206 -21.69 5.47 3.74
N ALA A 207 -21.55 4.54 2.78
CA ALA A 207 -21.92 3.13 2.96
C ALA A 207 -21.16 2.46 4.12
N ASN A 208 -19.87 2.79 4.30
CA ASN A 208 -19.04 2.24 5.38
C ASN A 208 -19.28 2.91 6.73
N GLN A 209 -19.75 4.16 6.78
CA GLN A 209 -20.05 4.86 8.03
C GLN A 209 -21.29 4.30 8.75
N ARG A 210 -22.24 3.70 8.02
CA ARG A 210 -23.43 3.05 8.62
C ARG A 210 -23.09 1.77 9.38
N GLY A 211 -22.05 1.04 8.96
CA GLY A 211 -21.59 -0.17 9.66
C GLY A 211 -20.88 0.16 10.97
N SER A 212 -20.04 1.20 11.00
CA SER A 212 -19.32 1.60 12.22
C SER A 212 -20.23 2.29 13.26
N ALA A 213 -21.23 3.05 12.81
CA ALA A 213 -22.22 3.66 13.72
C ALA A 213 -23.11 2.61 14.42
N GLN A 214 -23.37 1.46 13.79
CA GLN A 214 -24.09 0.35 14.42
C GLN A 214 -23.25 -0.32 15.52
N TYR A 215 -21.93 -0.43 15.37
CA TYR A 215 -21.05 -0.95 16.43
C TYR A 215 -20.92 0.00 17.62
N ALA A 216 -20.82 1.32 17.38
CA ALA A 216 -20.74 2.31 18.46
C ALA A 216 -22.04 2.40 19.30
N ALA A 217 -23.20 2.06 18.71
CA ALA A 217 -24.48 2.04 19.43
C ALA A 217 -24.62 0.86 20.42
N PHE A 218 -23.77 -0.17 20.33
CA PHE A 218 -23.79 -1.33 21.24
C PHE A 218 -22.84 -1.20 22.44
N GLU A 219 -21.94 -0.22 22.49
CA GLU A 219 -21.01 -0.02 23.63
C GLU A 219 -21.63 0.71 24.84
N GLY A 220 -22.92 1.02 24.81
CA GLY A 220 -23.63 1.74 25.88
C GLY A 220 -24.44 0.90 26.87
N VAL A 221 -24.43 -0.44 26.78
CA VAL A 221 -25.22 -1.29 27.68
C VAL A 221 -24.30 -2.23 28.47
N ALA A 222 -24.28 -2.06 29.79
CA ALA A 222 -23.62 -2.96 30.71
C ALA A 222 -24.07 -4.42 30.46
N GLY A 223 -23.12 -5.29 30.10
CA GLY A 223 -23.38 -6.70 29.85
C GLY A 223 -23.71 -7.46 31.14
N PRO A 224 -24.60 -8.48 31.10
CA PRO A 224 -24.86 -9.33 32.26
C PRO A 224 -23.64 -10.23 32.53
N GLY A 225 -23.43 -10.53 33.82
CA GLY A 225 -22.26 -11.23 34.34
C GLY A 225 -21.96 -12.61 33.73
N LYS A 226 -20.68 -13.00 33.80
CA LYS A 226 -20.12 -14.26 33.32
C LYS A 226 -20.90 -15.50 33.79
N PRO A 227 -21.24 -16.44 32.88
CA PRO A 227 -21.53 -17.81 33.25
C PRO A 227 -20.22 -18.59 33.49
N GLN A 228 -20.18 -19.32 34.61
CA GLN A 228 -19.10 -20.21 35.01
C GLN A 228 -19.21 -21.55 34.26
N ALA A 229 -18.09 -22.09 33.77
CA ALA A 229 -18.02 -23.36 33.05
C ALA A 229 -18.21 -24.57 34.00
N PRO A 230 -18.97 -25.62 33.61
CA PRO A 230 -18.97 -26.89 34.32
C PRO A 230 -17.87 -27.83 33.84
N ALA A 231 -17.42 -28.70 34.76
CA ALA A 231 -16.24 -29.54 34.70
C ALA A 231 -16.43 -30.90 33.97
N ALA A 232 -15.32 -31.38 33.41
CA ALA A 232 -14.87 -32.77 33.19
C ALA A 232 -15.82 -33.81 32.55
N ALA A 233 -15.39 -34.35 31.41
CA ALA A 233 -15.90 -35.57 30.78
C ALA A 233 -15.16 -36.83 31.30
N PRO A 234 -15.83 -38.00 31.43
CA PRO A 234 -15.16 -39.26 31.74
C PRO A 234 -14.84 -40.11 30.50
N GLU A 235 -13.74 -40.86 30.59
CA GLU A 235 -13.25 -41.86 29.63
C GLU A 235 -14.17 -43.10 29.51
N ALA A 236 -14.22 -43.70 28.32
CA ALA A 236 -14.76 -45.04 28.12
C ALA A 236 -13.78 -45.94 27.32
N ARG A 237 -13.68 -47.18 27.80
CA ARG A 237 -12.66 -48.21 27.55
C ARG A 237 -12.84 -48.98 26.24
N LYS A 238 -11.73 -49.57 25.77
CA LYS A 238 -11.65 -50.63 24.75
C LYS A 238 -12.20 -51.98 25.26
N THR A 239 -12.84 -52.74 24.38
CA THR A 239 -12.69 -54.21 24.24
C THR A 239 -13.06 -54.64 22.81
N GLY A 240 -12.26 -55.52 22.21
CA GLY A 240 -12.60 -56.25 20.98
C GLY A 240 -13.00 -57.69 21.30
N ASP A 241 -13.56 -58.42 20.33
CA ASP A 241 -13.01 -59.72 19.89
C ASP A 241 -13.67 -60.29 18.61
N SER A 242 -12.82 -60.93 17.79
CA SER A 242 -12.96 -62.15 16.97
C SER A 242 -13.98 -62.37 15.81
N LYS A 243 -13.39 -62.67 14.63
CA LYS A 243 -13.40 -63.95 13.86
C LYS A 243 -14.13 -64.10 12.49
N SER A 244 -13.27 -64.37 11.47
CA SER A 244 -13.32 -65.37 10.35
C SER A 244 -14.38 -65.18 9.23
N ALA A 245 -14.19 -65.50 7.94
CA ALA A 245 -13.18 -66.30 7.21
C ALA A 245 -13.19 -66.02 5.68
N GLU A 246 -12.05 -66.29 5.05
CA GLU A 246 -11.80 -66.94 3.72
C GLU A 246 -11.93 -66.26 2.33
N ARG A 247 -10.74 -66.22 1.69
CA ARG A 247 -10.30 -66.73 0.37
C ARG A 247 -10.50 -65.92 -0.93
N ALA A 248 -9.35 -65.62 -1.56
CA ALA A 248 -8.81 -66.12 -2.85
C ALA A 248 -8.12 -64.98 -3.64
N LYS A 249 -6.78 -64.95 -3.78
CA LYS A 249 -5.87 -65.57 -4.79
C LYS A 249 -5.63 -64.72 -6.06
N GLY A 250 -4.34 -64.53 -6.39
CA GLY A 250 -3.77 -64.09 -7.70
C GLY A 250 -3.21 -62.65 -7.65
N ALA A 251 -1.91 -62.34 -7.62
CA ALA A 251 -0.73 -62.70 -8.45
C ALA A 251 -0.60 -61.89 -9.76
N GLU A 252 0.67 -61.60 -10.12
CA GLU A 252 1.25 -60.87 -11.29
C GLU A 252 1.34 -59.34 -11.17
N GLN A 253 2.52 -58.68 -11.10
CA GLN A 253 3.76 -58.66 -11.93
C GLN A 253 3.64 -57.92 -13.27
N ASP A 254 4.66 -57.08 -13.51
CA ASP A 254 5.16 -56.48 -14.76
C ASP A 254 4.36 -55.35 -15.45
N MET A 255 4.78 -54.09 -15.26
CA MET A 255 5.70 -53.34 -16.15
C MET A 255 5.89 -51.90 -15.68
#